data_AF-A0A941BSS1-F1
#
_entry.id   AF-A0A941BSS1-F1
#
_cell.length_a   1.000
_cell.length_b   1.000
_cell.length_c   1.000
_cell.angle_alpha   90.00
_cell.angle_beta   90.00
_cell.angle_gamma   90.00
#
_symmetry.space_group_name_H-M   'P 1'
#
loop_
_entity.id
_entity.type
_entity.pdbx_description
1 polymer ?
#
loop_
_entity_poly.entity_id
_entity_poly.type
_entity_poly.pdbx_seq_one_letter_code
_entity_poly.pdbx_strand_id
1 'polypeptide(L)'
;MTSGSGRAGLGRKIIAPALAVVLLAVGAHLWWNTNLLGRDDLCGGLVSAESAEGVFSQAGRVSDRDGLDEQAGDRLAFSCVVETSSFLPGADDEYLRIVGTRERGDFPFTDGGRWPSPVRMSFFSGGATGAIGAYHSWVLLPDACTTAKGPAIIEGYVPEGSDPVRVARLLTGIAGRAAERADCAGGRPLTAPDALPAVPEPRPVEGGAVCGLDGLDFPGPEGSSGVREAVQDRAETVWSCEVERYATYVVTREPRIVAGIRSSPGYERQPAVAGHQVSGFDARHVVADCAGTPTYFSMEVGHDYLTAREGSDAPRAEDLFENFVDVAGARFGCTAP
;
A
#
# COMPACT_ATOMS: atom_id res chain seq x y z
N MET A 1 45.94 -60.77 -45.58
CA MET A 1 44.71 -61.02 -44.79
C MET A 1 44.88 -60.39 -43.42
N THR A 2 43.91 -59.54 -43.04
CA THR A 2 43.47 -59.08 -41.70
C THR A 2 44.46 -58.54 -40.66
N SER A 3 44.32 -57.24 -40.34
CA SER A 3 44.01 -56.66 -39.01
C SER A 3 44.19 -55.13 -39.10
N GLY A 4 43.34 -54.23 -38.63
CA GLY A 4 42.12 -54.30 -37.82
C GLY A 4 41.83 -52.84 -37.40
N SER A 5 41.02 -52.13 -38.19
CA SER A 5 40.56 -50.78 -37.89
C SER A 5 39.41 -50.85 -36.89
N GLY A 6 39.71 -50.69 -35.60
CA GLY A 6 38.73 -50.80 -34.53
C GLY A 6 38.89 -49.71 -33.47
N ARG A 7 38.75 -48.43 -33.82
CA ARG A 7 38.72 -47.33 -32.83
C ARG A 7 37.61 -46.28 -32.98
N ALA A 8 36.74 -46.36 -34.00
CA ALA A 8 35.69 -45.36 -34.20
C ALA A 8 34.34 -45.64 -33.47
N GLY A 9 34.17 -46.81 -32.86
CA GLY A 9 32.87 -47.27 -32.34
C GLY A 9 32.55 -46.92 -30.88
N LEU A 10 33.55 -46.58 -30.05
CA LEU A 10 33.34 -46.30 -28.62
C LEU A 10 32.98 -44.84 -28.33
N GLY A 11 33.54 -43.88 -29.09
CA GLY A 11 33.30 -42.45 -28.85
C GLY A 11 31.83 -42.06 -28.99
N ARG A 12 31.14 -42.57 -30.02
CA ARG A 12 29.74 -42.21 -30.31
C ARG A 12 28.72 -42.77 -29.32
N LYS A 13 29.05 -43.88 -28.64
CA LYS A 13 28.17 -44.53 -27.64
C LYS A 13 28.16 -43.82 -26.29
N ILE A 14 29.22 -43.07 -25.97
CA ILE A 14 29.34 -42.32 -24.71
C ILE A 14 28.89 -40.86 -24.87
N ILE A 15 29.10 -40.29 -26.07
CA ILE A 15 28.71 -38.89 -26.35
C ILE A 15 27.20 -38.69 -26.24
N ALA A 16 26.38 -39.59 -26.78
CA ALA A 16 24.92 -39.45 -26.73
C ALA A 16 24.32 -39.44 -25.30
N PRO A 17 24.63 -40.40 -24.40
CA PRO A 17 24.13 -40.34 -23.03
C PRO A 17 24.72 -39.18 -22.22
N ALA A 18 25.99 -38.82 -22.43
CA ALA A 18 26.58 -37.65 -21.76
C ALA A 18 25.88 -36.35 -22.18
N LEU A 19 25.59 -36.17 -23.47
CA LEU A 19 24.84 -35.02 -23.98
C LEU A 19 23.42 -34.98 -23.42
N ALA A 20 22.74 -36.13 -23.33
CA ALA A 20 21.41 -36.23 -22.73
C ALA A 20 21.41 -35.82 -21.26
N VAL A 21 22.40 -36.25 -20.48
CA VAL A 21 22.57 -35.84 -19.07
C VAL A 21 22.83 -34.34 -18.97
N VAL A 22 23.70 -33.77 -19.81
CA VAL A 22 23.96 -32.32 -19.83
C VAL A 22 22.69 -31.54 -20.17
N LEU A 23 21.92 -31.97 -21.18
CA LEU A 23 20.66 -31.33 -21.53
C LEU A 23 19.61 -31.42 -20.41
N LEU A 24 19.52 -32.55 -19.72
CA LEU A 24 18.65 -32.71 -18.55
C LEU A 24 19.11 -31.84 -17.38
N ALA A 25 20.41 -31.74 -17.14
CA ALA A 25 20.96 -30.89 -16.08
C ALA A 25 20.74 -29.40 -16.38
N VAL A 26 20.96 -28.97 -17.63
CA VAL A 26 20.66 -27.60 -18.07
C VAL A 26 19.15 -27.34 -18.01
N GLY A 27 18.32 -28.28 -18.48
CA GLY A 27 16.87 -28.16 -18.42
C GLY A 27 16.35 -28.07 -16.98
N ALA A 28 16.87 -28.89 -16.07
CA ALA A 28 16.55 -28.84 -14.64
C ALA A 28 17.05 -27.54 -14.01
N HIS A 29 18.24 -27.08 -14.37
CA HIS A 29 18.77 -25.81 -13.89
C HIS A 29 17.93 -24.62 -14.37
N LEU A 30 17.55 -24.58 -15.65
CA LEU A 30 16.65 -23.56 -16.18
C LEU A 30 15.27 -23.64 -15.53
N TRP A 31 14.71 -24.85 -15.38
CA TRP A 31 13.41 -25.05 -14.74
C TRP A 31 13.38 -24.56 -13.29
N TRP A 32 14.44 -24.83 -12.51
CA TRP A 32 14.47 -24.51 -11.08
C TRP A 32 14.93 -23.09 -10.76
N ASN A 33 15.65 -22.43 -11.67
CA ASN A 33 16.23 -21.11 -11.39
C ASN A 33 15.69 -20.01 -12.32
N THR A 34 14.80 -20.35 -13.25
CA THR A 34 14.14 -19.40 -14.15
C THR A 34 12.68 -19.79 -14.33
N ASN A 35 11.86 -18.84 -14.76
CA ASN A 35 10.45 -19.07 -15.03
C ASN A 35 10.16 -19.50 -16.49
N LEU A 36 11.17 -19.89 -17.28
CA LEU A 36 11.02 -20.20 -18.72
C LEU A 36 9.98 -21.28 -19.07
N LEU A 37 9.62 -22.12 -18.09
CA LEU A 37 8.65 -23.20 -18.24
C LEU A 37 7.54 -23.11 -17.17
N GLY A 38 7.47 -21.99 -16.45
CA GLY A 38 6.43 -21.72 -15.48
C GLY A 38 5.10 -21.36 -16.13
N ARG A 39 4.09 -21.12 -15.29
CA ARG A 39 2.80 -20.60 -15.76
C ARG A 39 2.93 -19.10 -15.94
N ASP A 40 2.39 -18.57 -17.04
CA ASP A 40 2.34 -17.13 -17.26
C ASP A 40 1.28 -16.45 -16.39
N ASP A 41 0.21 -17.16 -16.06
CA ASP A 41 -0.90 -16.68 -15.23
C ASP A 41 -0.90 -17.33 -13.84
N LEU A 42 -0.87 -16.47 -12.83
CA LEU A 42 -0.84 -16.76 -11.40
C LEU A 42 -2.07 -16.15 -10.72
N CYS A 43 -2.41 -16.64 -9.53
CA CYS A 43 -3.54 -16.16 -8.72
C CYS A 43 -4.85 -16.14 -9.52
N GLY A 44 -5.15 -17.22 -10.24
CA GLY A 44 -6.37 -17.31 -11.05
C GLY A 44 -6.43 -16.30 -12.21
N GLY A 45 -5.27 -15.84 -12.71
CA GLY A 45 -5.16 -14.85 -13.79
C GLY A 45 -5.10 -13.40 -13.33
N LEU A 46 -5.06 -13.15 -12.01
CA LEU A 46 -4.91 -11.80 -11.48
C LEU A 46 -3.48 -11.27 -11.59
N VAL A 47 -2.48 -12.15 -11.70
CA VAL A 47 -1.06 -11.78 -11.73
C VAL A 47 -0.39 -12.48 -12.91
N SER A 48 0.25 -11.73 -13.79
CA SER A 48 1.18 -12.30 -14.77
C SER A 48 2.52 -12.58 -14.11
N ALA A 49 3.17 -13.70 -14.42
CA ALA A 49 4.47 -14.02 -13.85
C ALA A 49 5.55 -12.96 -14.15
N GLU A 50 5.57 -12.37 -15.34
CA GLU A 50 6.48 -11.25 -15.70
C GLU A 50 6.35 -10.07 -14.74
N SER A 51 5.11 -9.67 -14.41
CA SER A 51 4.88 -8.55 -13.48
C SER A 51 5.30 -8.91 -12.04
N ALA A 52 5.18 -10.18 -11.64
CA ALA A 52 5.64 -10.66 -10.34
C ALA A 52 7.18 -10.72 -10.26
N GLU A 53 7.84 -11.24 -11.30
CA GLU A 53 9.30 -11.21 -11.42
C GLU A 53 9.86 -9.79 -11.31
N GLY A 54 9.15 -8.81 -11.87
CA GLY A 54 9.56 -7.42 -11.82
C GLY A 54 9.56 -6.79 -10.42
N VAL A 55 8.89 -7.37 -9.44
CA VAL A 55 8.89 -6.86 -8.05
C VAL A 55 9.83 -7.62 -7.13
N PHE A 56 10.21 -8.85 -7.47
CA PHE A 56 11.21 -9.61 -6.73
C PHE A 56 12.61 -9.03 -6.95
N SER A 57 13.44 -9.06 -5.91
CA SER A 57 14.84 -8.62 -6.01
C SER A 57 15.72 -9.70 -6.63
N GLN A 58 15.28 -10.96 -6.52
CA GLN A 58 16.01 -12.13 -6.99
C GLN A 58 15.33 -12.78 -8.19
N ALA A 59 16.15 -13.24 -9.14
CA ALA A 59 15.68 -14.09 -10.22
C ALA A 59 15.40 -15.50 -9.70
N GLY A 60 14.31 -16.10 -10.15
CA GLY A 60 13.92 -17.43 -9.74
C GLY A 60 12.73 -17.96 -10.54
N ARG A 61 12.27 -19.15 -10.15
CA ARG A 61 11.00 -19.70 -10.62
C ARG A 61 9.87 -19.06 -9.83
N VAL A 62 8.87 -18.53 -10.53
CA VAL A 62 7.71 -17.89 -9.91
C VAL A 62 6.50 -18.83 -9.92
N SER A 63 5.80 -18.93 -8.80
CA SER A 63 4.56 -19.70 -8.69
C SER A 63 3.58 -19.14 -7.66
N ASP A 64 2.30 -19.43 -7.82
CA ASP A 64 1.24 -19.18 -6.86
C ASP A 64 0.93 -20.46 -6.07
N ARG A 65 1.49 -20.58 -4.87
CA ARG A 65 1.51 -21.81 -4.05
C ARG A 65 0.21 -22.61 -4.10
N ASP A 66 -0.82 -22.08 -3.44
CA ASP A 66 -2.15 -22.69 -3.32
C ASP A 66 -3.14 -22.10 -4.34
N GLY A 67 -2.67 -21.22 -5.22
CA GLY A 67 -3.49 -20.45 -6.14
C GLY A 67 -4.29 -19.33 -5.44
N LEU A 68 -5.41 -18.96 -6.07
CA LEU A 68 -6.31 -17.92 -5.58
C LEU A 68 -7.32 -18.51 -4.59
N ASP A 69 -7.28 -18.06 -3.34
CA ASP A 69 -8.26 -18.41 -2.31
C ASP A 69 -9.36 -17.34 -2.26
N GLU A 70 -10.50 -17.60 -2.90
CA GLU A 70 -11.65 -16.69 -2.97
C GLU A 70 -12.71 -17.03 -1.92
N GLN A 71 -13.25 -16.01 -1.25
CA GLN A 71 -14.39 -16.17 -0.38
C GLN A 71 -15.68 -16.37 -1.19
N ALA A 72 -16.46 -17.40 -0.82
CA ALA A 72 -17.75 -17.64 -1.44
C ALA A 72 -18.69 -16.42 -1.31
N GLY A 73 -19.19 -15.94 -2.44
CA GLY A 73 -20.16 -14.84 -2.51
C GLY A 73 -19.56 -13.44 -2.60
N ASP A 74 -18.23 -13.28 -2.59
CA ASP A 74 -17.57 -12.00 -2.82
C ASP A 74 -16.25 -12.20 -3.57
N ARG A 75 -16.27 -12.03 -4.90
CA ARG A 75 -15.09 -12.22 -5.77
C ARG A 75 -13.95 -11.23 -5.48
N LEU A 76 -14.21 -10.17 -4.71
CA LEU A 76 -13.22 -9.19 -4.29
C LEU A 76 -12.63 -9.51 -2.91
N ALA A 77 -13.16 -10.51 -2.20
CA ALA A 77 -12.60 -11.01 -0.95
C ALA A 77 -11.76 -12.25 -1.25
N PHE A 78 -10.44 -12.08 -1.34
CA PHE A 78 -9.53 -13.16 -1.70
C PHE A 78 -8.13 -12.99 -1.10
N SER A 79 -7.35 -14.07 -1.07
CA SER A 79 -5.92 -14.05 -0.78
C SER A 79 -5.15 -14.86 -1.82
N CYS A 80 -3.95 -14.42 -2.16
CA CYS A 80 -3.01 -15.19 -2.96
C CYS A 80 -1.58 -14.92 -2.48
N VAL A 81 -0.72 -15.94 -2.54
CA VAL A 81 0.71 -15.81 -2.27
C VAL A 81 1.46 -16.27 -3.50
N VAL A 82 2.22 -15.34 -4.08
CA VAL A 82 3.19 -15.61 -5.15
C VAL A 82 4.56 -15.69 -4.51
N GLU A 83 5.34 -16.70 -4.88
CA GLU A 83 6.72 -16.87 -4.41
C GLU A 83 7.68 -16.91 -5.58
N THR A 84 8.89 -16.41 -5.36
CA THR A 84 10.06 -16.70 -6.20
C THR A 84 10.96 -17.66 -5.44
N SER A 85 11.43 -18.71 -6.12
CA SER A 85 12.33 -19.72 -5.54
C SER A 85 13.52 -19.96 -6.44
N SER A 86 14.69 -20.21 -5.85
CA SER A 86 15.94 -20.48 -6.55
C SER A 86 16.77 -21.51 -5.79
N PHE A 87 17.41 -22.43 -6.51
CA PHE A 87 18.29 -23.45 -5.92
C PHE A 87 19.75 -22.97 -5.83
N LEU A 88 20.02 -21.70 -6.15
CA LEU A 88 21.35 -21.11 -6.05
C LEU A 88 21.73 -20.91 -4.57
N PRO A 89 22.97 -21.26 -4.16
CA PRO A 89 23.43 -21.01 -2.80
C PRO A 89 23.32 -19.53 -2.41
N GLY A 90 22.64 -19.24 -1.30
CA GLY A 90 22.44 -17.88 -0.79
C GLY A 90 21.26 -17.13 -1.40
N ALA A 91 20.46 -17.78 -2.26
CA ALA A 91 19.16 -17.26 -2.65
C ALA A 91 18.12 -17.65 -1.59
N ASP A 92 17.40 -16.65 -1.08
CA ASP A 92 16.28 -16.85 -0.17
C ASP A 92 14.99 -16.71 -0.97
N ASP A 93 13.98 -17.52 -0.63
CA ASP A 93 12.66 -17.39 -1.23
C ASP A 93 12.04 -16.04 -0.84
N GLU A 94 11.52 -15.31 -1.82
CA GLU A 94 10.77 -14.08 -1.58
C GLU A 94 9.29 -14.28 -1.85
N TYR A 95 8.45 -13.51 -1.15
CA TYR A 95 7.01 -13.67 -1.18
C TYR A 95 6.31 -12.35 -1.49
N LEU A 96 5.35 -12.42 -2.39
CA LEU A 96 4.35 -11.38 -2.65
C LEU A 96 2.99 -11.91 -2.18
N ARG A 97 2.44 -11.31 -1.12
CA ARG A 97 1.07 -11.61 -0.69
C ARG A 97 0.12 -10.55 -1.20
N ILE A 98 -0.95 -11.00 -1.85
CA ILE A 98 -1.99 -10.14 -2.39
C ILE A 98 -3.29 -10.47 -1.68
N VAL A 99 -3.99 -9.44 -1.20
CA VAL A 99 -5.27 -9.62 -0.51
C VAL A 99 -6.28 -8.66 -1.12
N GLY A 100 -7.43 -9.18 -1.56
CA GLY A 100 -8.61 -8.38 -1.84
C GLY A 100 -9.49 -8.34 -0.61
N THR A 101 -9.86 -7.14 -0.15
CA THR A 101 -10.77 -6.97 1.00
C THR A 101 -11.74 -5.82 0.77
N ARG A 102 -12.69 -5.68 1.70
CA ARG A 102 -13.53 -4.49 1.85
C ARG A 102 -13.16 -3.82 3.15
N GLU A 103 -12.94 -2.52 3.10
CA GLU A 103 -12.46 -1.74 4.23
C GLU A 103 -13.36 -0.53 4.48
N ARG A 104 -13.21 0.10 5.64
CA ARG A 104 -13.74 1.45 5.89
C ARG A 104 -12.97 2.43 5.02
N GLY A 105 -13.63 3.46 4.46
CA GLY A 105 -13.01 4.31 3.44
C GLY A 105 -11.80 5.14 3.89
N ASP A 106 -11.60 5.32 5.20
CA ASP A 106 -10.45 5.96 5.81
C ASP A 106 -9.40 4.96 6.34
N PHE A 107 -9.49 3.68 5.97
CA PHE A 107 -8.53 2.65 6.37
C PHE A 107 -7.05 3.04 6.21
N PRO A 108 -6.62 3.85 5.20
CA PRO A 108 -5.21 4.18 5.08
C PRO A 108 -4.72 5.12 6.19
N PHE A 109 -5.63 5.76 6.92
CA PHE A 109 -5.35 6.84 7.86
C PHE A 109 -5.68 6.49 9.31
N THR A 110 -6.11 5.26 9.58
CA THR A 110 -6.60 4.84 10.89
C THR A 110 -5.68 3.80 11.48
N ASP A 111 -5.33 3.98 12.74
CA ASP A 111 -4.20 3.32 13.37
C ASP A 111 -4.64 2.04 14.10
N GLY A 112 -5.02 1.03 13.31
CA GLY A 112 -5.15 -0.35 13.78
C GLY A 112 -3.79 -1.08 13.84
N GLY A 113 -2.67 -0.39 13.61
CA GLY A 113 -1.33 -0.99 13.48
C GLY A 113 -1.13 -1.89 12.24
N ARG A 114 -2.18 -2.12 11.45
CA ARG A 114 -2.13 -2.91 10.21
C ARG A 114 -1.44 -2.16 9.06
N TRP A 115 -1.55 -0.83 9.05
CA TRP A 115 -1.08 0.03 7.97
C TRP A 115 0.15 0.83 8.40
N PRO A 116 1.17 1.00 7.53
CA PRO A 116 2.22 1.99 7.79
C PRO A 116 1.59 3.36 7.96
N SER A 117 2.22 4.20 8.79
CA SER A 117 1.84 5.61 8.93
C SER A 117 1.67 6.26 7.54
N PRO A 118 0.58 7.01 7.29
CA PRO A 118 0.33 7.73 6.05
C PRO A 118 1.54 8.52 5.54
N VAL A 119 2.32 9.11 6.45
CA VAL A 119 3.50 9.90 6.07
C VAL A 119 4.58 9.05 5.40
N ARG A 120 4.63 7.75 5.71
CA ARG A 120 5.61 6.78 5.21
C ARG A 120 5.18 6.12 3.89
N MET A 121 4.06 6.56 3.33
CA MET A 121 3.48 6.04 2.10
C MET A 121 3.60 7.06 0.97
N SER A 122 3.97 6.61 -0.22
CA SER A 122 3.90 7.39 -1.45
C SER A 122 2.52 7.24 -2.08
N PHE A 123 1.66 8.26 -1.95
CA PHE A 123 0.32 8.27 -2.55
C PHE A 123 0.37 8.47 -4.07
N PHE A 124 -0.58 7.87 -4.77
CA PHE A 124 -0.70 7.99 -6.23
C PHE A 124 -1.24 9.37 -6.62
N SER A 125 -0.82 9.85 -7.79
CA SER A 125 -1.39 11.02 -8.45
C SER A 125 -2.06 10.62 -9.77
N GLY A 126 -3.38 10.71 -9.84
CA GLY A 126 -4.16 10.45 -11.06
C GLY A 126 -4.30 8.97 -11.45
N GLY A 127 -5.23 8.68 -12.37
CA GLY A 127 -5.49 7.34 -12.92
C GLY A 127 -6.18 6.38 -11.94
N ALA A 128 -5.43 5.93 -10.94
CA ALA A 128 -5.86 5.09 -9.84
C ALA A 128 -5.61 5.80 -8.50
N THR A 129 -6.28 5.34 -7.45
CA THR A 129 -6.12 5.85 -6.09
C THR A 129 -5.47 4.74 -5.27
N GLY A 130 -4.31 5.02 -4.68
CA GLY A 130 -3.48 4.01 -4.04
C GLY A 130 -2.30 4.63 -3.30
N ALA A 131 -1.55 3.81 -2.58
CA ALA A 131 -0.28 4.22 -1.98
C ALA A 131 0.69 3.04 -1.84
N ILE A 132 1.99 3.32 -1.99
CA ILE A 132 3.08 2.35 -1.79
C ILE A 132 3.92 2.74 -0.58
N GLY A 133 4.11 1.82 0.36
CA GLY A 133 5.12 1.89 1.41
C GLY A 133 6.25 0.91 1.16
N ALA A 134 7.16 0.77 2.13
CA ALA A 134 8.37 -0.06 1.98
C ALA A 134 8.09 -1.55 1.73
N TYR A 135 7.07 -2.11 2.41
CA TYR A 135 6.71 -3.53 2.30
C TYR A 135 5.19 -3.74 2.17
N HIS A 136 4.41 -2.66 2.17
CA HIS A 136 2.96 -2.71 2.14
C HIS A 136 2.39 -1.66 1.20
N SER A 137 1.38 -2.04 0.43
CA SER A 137 0.81 -1.21 -0.63
C SER A 137 -0.67 -1.50 -0.79
N TRP A 138 -1.42 -0.53 -1.31
CA TRP A 138 -2.84 -0.71 -1.60
C TRP A 138 -3.29 0.08 -2.82
N VAL A 139 -4.33 -0.42 -3.49
CA VAL A 139 -5.08 0.28 -4.55
C VAL A 139 -6.58 0.18 -4.26
N LEU A 140 -7.24 1.33 -4.26
CA LEU A 140 -8.70 1.45 -4.13
C LEU A 140 -9.37 1.10 -5.47
N LEU A 141 -10.32 0.17 -5.43
CA LEU A 141 -11.11 -0.18 -6.61
C LEU A 141 -12.11 0.93 -6.97
N PRO A 142 -12.67 0.91 -8.19
CA PRO A 142 -13.73 1.83 -8.59
C PRO A 142 -14.92 1.86 -7.62
N ASP A 143 -15.63 2.99 -7.60
CA ASP A 143 -16.83 3.20 -6.79
C ASP A 143 -17.91 2.13 -7.03
N ALA A 144 -18.05 1.67 -8.27
CA ALA A 144 -18.95 0.57 -8.65
C ALA A 144 -18.66 -0.76 -7.90
N CYS A 145 -17.44 -0.93 -7.36
CA CYS A 145 -17.07 -2.09 -6.54
C CYS A 145 -17.45 -1.93 -5.06
N THR A 146 -17.95 -0.77 -4.65
CA THR A 146 -18.35 -0.47 -3.26
C THR A 146 -19.69 -1.10 -2.94
N THR A 147 -19.82 -1.65 -1.73
CA THR A 147 -21.08 -2.22 -1.23
C THR A 147 -21.41 -1.67 0.15
N ALA A 148 -22.50 -2.14 0.77
CA ALA A 148 -22.84 -1.83 2.15
C ALA A 148 -21.75 -2.25 3.17
N LYS A 149 -20.75 -3.05 2.78
CA LYS A 149 -19.60 -3.40 3.63
C LYS A 149 -18.43 -2.42 3.49
N GLY A 150 -18.53 -1.41 2.62
CA GLY A 150 -17.48 -0.45 2.32
C GLY A 150 -16.84 -0.62 0.94
N PRO A 151 -15.91 0.30 0.58
CA PRO A 151 -15.10 0.20 -0.62
C PRO A 151 -14.25 -1.08 -0.65
N ALA A 152 -13.99 -1.59 -1.85
CA ALA A 152 -13.06 -2.70 -2.04
C ALA A 152 -11.65 -2.17 -2.33
N ILE A 153 -10.64 -2.88 -1.82
CA ILE A 153 -9.23 -2.58 -2.08
C ILE A 153 -8.46 -3.84 -2.44
N ILE A 154 -7.35 -3.67 -3.16
CA ILE A 154 -6.30 -4.70 -3.26
C ILE A 154 -5.10 -4.24 -2.45
N GLU A 155 -4.64 -5.10 -1.55
CA GLU A 155 -3.42 -4.96 -0.78
C GLU A 155 -2.30 -5.81 -1.37
N GLY A 156 -1.08 -5.30 -1.29
CA GLY A 156 0.13 -6.03 -1.66
C GLY A 156 1.17 -5.92 -0.55
N TYR A 157 1.63 -7.06 -0.03
CA TYR A 157 2.80 -7.18 0.82
C TYR A 157 3.96 -7.67 -0.04
N VAL A 158 4.96 -6.82 -0.22
CA VAL A 158 6.07 -7.02 -1.16
C VAL A 158 7.38 -7.23 -0.39
N PRO A 159 8.38 -7.88 -1.00
CA PRO A 159 9.72 -7.96 -0.44
C PRO A 159 10.30 -6.57 -0.19
N GLU A 160 11.10 -6.45 0.87
CA GLU A 160 11.81 -5.21 1.15
C GLU A 160 12.78 -4.85 0.01
N GLY A 161 12.84 -3.58 -0.36
CA GLY A 161 13.69 -3.10 -1.47
C GLY A 161 13.08 -3.25 -2.86
N SER A 162 11.85 -3.75 -2.98
CA SER A 162 11.09 -3.76 -4.24
C SER A 162 10.99 -2.34 -4.84
N ASP A 163 11.09 -2.22 -6.16
CA ASP A 163 10.90 -0.94 -6.87
C ASP A 163 9.45 -0.44 -6.69
N PRO A 164 9.22 0.70 -5.99
CA PRO A 164 7.88 1.18 -5.69
C PRO A 164 7.01 1.43 -6.93
N VAL A 165 7.60 1.85 -8.06
CA VAL A 165 6.84 2.12 -9.29
C VAL A 165 6.42 0.81 -9.94
N ARG A 166 7.27 -0.24 -9.89
CA ARG A 166 6.89 -1.58 -10.37
C ARG A 166 5.79 -2.18 -9.51
N VAL A 167 5.87 -2.02 -8.19
CA VAL A 167 4.80 -2.43 -7.27
C VAL A 167 3.50 -1.72 -7.59
N ALA A 168 3.51 -0.39 -7.80
CA ALA A 168 2.33 0.37 -8.18
C ALA A 168 1.69 -0.13 -9.49
N ARG A 169 2.49 -0.42 -10.51
CA ARG A 169 2.01 -1.00 -11.78
C ARG A 169 1.39 -2.38 -11.59
N LEU A 170 2.08 -3.26 -10.87
CA LEU A 170 1.59 -4.61 -10.57
C LEU A 170 0.25 -4.54 -9.83
N LEU A 171 0.18 -3.80 -8.74
CA LEU A 171 -1.01 -3.73 -7.89
C LEU A 171 -2.19 -3.06 -8.59
N THR A 172 -1.93 -2.03 -9.40
CA THR A 172 -2.98 -1.40 -10.22
C THR A 172 -3.51 -2.36 -11.28
N GLY A 173 -2.64 -3.15 -11.91
CA GLY A 173 -3.03 -4.18 -12.86
C GLY A 173 -3.87 -5.30 -12.21
N ILE A 174 -3.49 -5.73 -11.01
CA ILE A 174 -4.28 -6.68 -10.20
C ILE A 174 -5.66 -6.08 -9.88
N ALA A 175 -5.72 -4.83 -9.40
CA ALA A 175 -6.96 -4.15 -9.08
C ALA A 175 -7.88 -4.02 -10.30
N GLY A 176 -7.33 -3.71 -11.47
CA GLY A 176 -8.09 -3.67 -12.72
C GLY A 176 -8.71 -5.02 -13.06
N ARG A 177 -7.90 -6.10 -13.07
CA ARG A 177 -8.37 -7.46 -13.36
C ARG A 177 -9.37 -7.99 -12.31
N ALA A 178 -9.16 -7.68 -11.03
CA ALA A 178 -10.08 -8.03 -9.96
C ALA A 178 -11.44 -7.33 -10.14
N ALA A 179 -11.42 -6.03 -10.48
CA ALA A 179 -12.63 -5.27 -10.75
C ALA A 179 -13.37 -5.79 -12.01
N GLU A 180 -12.65 -6.19 -13.06
CA GLU A 180 -13.23 -6.81 -14.26
C GLU A 180 -13.88 -8.15 -13.93
N ARG A 181 -13.17 -9.02 -13.21
CA ARG A 181 -13.68 -10.33 -12.76
C ARG A 181 -14.91 -10.23 -11.86
N ALA A 182 -15.03 -9.13 -11.11
CA ALA A 182 -16.17 -8.82 -10.26
C ALA A 182 -17.26 -8.00 -10.94
N ASP A 183 -17.15 -7.76 -12.26
CA ASP A 183 -18.11 -7.00 -13.06
C ASP A 183 -18.33 -5.55 -12.55
N CYS A 184 -17.28 -4.94 -11.99
CA CYS A 184 -17.31 -3.62 -11.37
C CYS A 184 -16.18 -2.67 -11.79
N ALA A 185 -15.39 -3.00 -12.82
CA ALA A 185 -14.29 -2.18 -13.35
C ALA A 185 -14.70 -0.76 -13.81
N GLY A 186 -16.00 -0.52 -14.02
CA GLY A 186 -16.50 0.72 -14.59
C GLY A 186 -16.06 0.89 -16.05
N GLY A 187 -16.26 2.10 -16.59
CA GLY A 187 -15.96 2.40 -18.01
C GLY A 187 -14.55 2.90 -18.30
N ARG A 188 -13.70 3.08 -17.28
CA ARG A 188 -12.33 3.61 -17.44
C ARG A 188 -11.32 2.69 -16.75
N PRO A 189 -10.31 2.16 -17.47
CA PRO A 189 -9.27 1.35 -16.88
C PRO A 189 -8.50 2.09 -15.78
N LEU A 190 -8.11 1.36 -14.73
CA LEU A 190 -7.17 1.86 -13.75
C LEU A 190 -5.79 2.01 -14.39
N THR A 191 -5.14 3.15 -14.15
CA THR A 191 -3.80 3.44 -14.67
C THR A 191 -2.88 3.74 -13.49
N ALA A 192 -1.74 3.07 -13.44
CA ALA A 192 -0.76 3.28 -12.40
C ALA A 192 0.01 4.58 -12.64
N PRO A 193 0.52 5.24 -11.59
CA PRO A 193 1.37 6.41 -11.77
C PRO A 193 2.73 6.01 -12.37
N ASP A 194 3.30 6.89 -13.22
CA ASP A 194 4.64 6.69 -13.78
C ASP A 194 5.77 7.05 -12.82
N ALA A 195 5.46 7.86 -11.80
CA ALA A 195 6.37 8.27 -10.75
C ALA A 195 5.61 8.37 -9.42
N LEU A 196 6.33 8.14 -8.33
CA LEU A 196 5.80 8.27 -6.98
C LEU A 196 6.52 9.41 -6.25
N PRO A 197 5.81 10.20 -5.43
CA PRO A 197 6.47 11.18 -4.57
C PRO A 197 7.39 10.46 -3.57
N ALA A 198 8.53 11.07 -3.27
CA ALA A 198 9.43 10.54 -2.26
C ALA A 198 8.80 10.62 -0.86
N VAL A 199 9.04 9.59 -0.05
CA VAL A 199 8.68 9.61 1.37
C VAL A 199 9.56 10.67 2.07
N PRO A 200 8.98 11.56 2.88
CA PRO A 200 9.74 12.58 3.59
C PRO A 200 10.63 11.95 4.68
N GLU A 201 11.84 12.47 4.80
CA GLU A 201 12.72 12.14 5.91
C GLU A 201 12.28 12.84 7.19
N PRO A 202 12.31 12.17 8.36
CA PRO A 202 12.05 12.83 9.64
C PRO A 202 13.04 13.98 9.88
N ARG A 203 12.56 15.10 10.41
CA ARG A 203 13.34 16.29 10.79
C ARG A 203 12.98 16.75 12.20
N PRO A 204 13.83 17.48 12.91
CA PRO A 204 13.44 18.10 14.18
C PRO A 204 12.23 19.03 13.99
N VAL A 205 11.38 19.13 15.01
CA VAL A 205 10.38 20.20 15.06
C VAL A 205 11.11 21.54 15.24
N GLU A 206 10.94 22.46 14.30
CA GLU A 206 11.64 23.75 14.28
C GLU A 206 10.69 24.92 14.55
N GLY A 207 11.17 25.94 15.26
CA GLY A 207 10.47 27.23 15.37
C GLY A 207 9.10 27.21 16.06
N GLY A 208 8.73 26.10 16.72
CA GLY A 208 7.42 25.92 17.34
C GLY A 208 6.28 25.63 16.36
N ALA A 209 6.58 25.47 15.06
CA ALA A 209 5.61 25.07 14.06
C ALA A 209 5.62 23.54 13.91
N VAL A 210 4.57 22.89 14.39
CA VAL A 210 4.40 21.45 14.29
C VAL A 210 3.81 21.13 12.92
N CYS A 211 4.35 20.12 12.25
CA CYS A 211 3.93 19.68 10.92
C CYS A 211 4.01 20.76 9.83
N GLY A 212 4.84 21.79 10.03
CA GLY A 212 4.85 22.98 9.15
C GLY A 212 3.54 23.76 9.14
N LEU A 213 2.71 23.60 10.17
CA LEU A 213 1.48 24.36 10.38
C LEU A 213 1.67 25.35 11.53
N ASP A 214 1.62 26.64 11.21
CA ASP A 214 1.73 27.70 12.21
C ASP A 214 0.50 27.67 13.14
N GLY A 215 0.74 27.57 14.45
CA GLY A 215 -0.31 27.51 15.46
C GLY A 215 -0.88 26.12 15.75
N LEU A 216 -0.36 25.07 15.10
CA LEU A 216 -0.68 23.69 15.46
C LEU A 216 -0.05 23.36 16.82
N ASP A 217 -0.89 22.94 17.76
CA ASP A 217 -0.47 22.57 19.11
C ASP A 217 0.38 21.30 19.11
N PHE A 218 1.43 21.30 19.94
CA PHE A 218 2.30 20.14 20.09
C PHE A 218 1.59 19.01 20.85
N PRO A 219 1.56 17.77 20.30
CA PRO A 219 0.83 16.64 20.90
C PRO A 219 1.55 15.98 22.08
N GLY A 220 2.30 16.73 22.89
CA GLY A 220 3.04 16.19 24.04
C GLY A 220 3.34 17.25 25.08
N PRO A 221 4.20 16.94 26.07
CA PRO A 221 4.53 17.88 27.13
C PRO A 221 5.16 19.17 26.61
N GLU A 222 4.80 20.29 27.22
CA GLU A 222 5.42 21.58 26.92
C GLU A 222 6.94 21.50 27.07
N GLY A 223 7.68 22.09 26.12
CA GLY A 223 9.14 22.11 26.15
C GLY A 223 9.81 20.79 25.76
N SER A 224 9.06 19.81 25.21
CA SER A 224 9.63 18.59 24.65
C SER A 224 10.67 18.92 23.57
N SER A 225 11.93 18.58 23.84
CA SER A 225 13.05 18.81 22.92
C SER A 225 13.47 17.52 22.21
N GLY A 226 13.93 17.62 20.97
CA GLY A 226 14.47 16.48 20.22
C GLY A 226 13.40 15.59 19.58
N VAL A 227 12.13 16.00 19.63
CA VAL A 227 11.04 15.34 18.90
C VAL A 227 11.19 15.62 17.41
N ARG A 228 11.00 14.58 16.61
CA ARG A 228 11.07 14.66 15.15
C ARG A 228 9.68 14.60 14.56
N GLU A 229 9.52 15.22 13.42
CA GLU A 229 8.34 15.15 12.57
C GLU A 229 8.72 14.71 11.17
N ALA A 230 7.80 14.06 10.47
CA ALA A 230 7.85 13.90 9.03
C ALA A 230 6.60 14.55 8.43
N VAL A 231 6.74 15.29 7.32
CA VAL A 231 5.64 16.05 6.71
C VAL A 231 5.61 15.83 5.21
N GLN A 232 4.45 15.45 4.68
CA GLN A 232 4.21 15.41 3.24
C GLN A 232 3.87 16.81 2.72
N ASP A 233 4.90 17.61 2.45
CA ASP A 233 4.76 19.04 2.13
C ASP A 233 4.10 19.34 0.75
N ARG A 234 3.84 18.34 -0.10
CA ARG A 234 3.57 18.55 -1.54
C ARG A 234 2.45 17.74 -2.18
N ALA A 235 1.60 17.07 -1.42
CA ALA A 235 0.49 16.34 -2.03
C ALA A 235 -0.79 17.19 -1.99
N GLU A 236 -1.23 17.64 -3.17
CA GLU A 236 -2.45 18.45 -3.35
C GLU A 236 -3.72 17.70 -2.91
N THR A 237 -3.67 16.37 -2.89
CA THR A 237 -4.80 15.49 -2.62
C THR A 237 -4.77 14.86 -1.24
N VAL A 238 -3.59 14.50 -0.71
CA VAL A 238 -3.41 13.90 0.62
C VAL A 238 -2.24 14.57 1.32
N TRP A 239 -2.49 15.32 2.38
CA TRP A 239 -1.45 15.82 3.27
C TRP A 239 -1.41 14.95 4.52
N SER A 240 -0.21 14.62 5.00
CA SER A 240 -0.05 13.90 6.26
C SER A 240 1.21 14.34 7.00
N CYS A 241 1.15 14.28 8.31
CA CYS A 241 2.28 14.52 9.20
C CYS A 241 2.31 13.48 10.32
N GLU A 242 3.50 13.03 10.68
CA GLU A 242 3.74 12.21 11.88
C GLU A 242 4.67 12.99 12.81
N VAL A 243 4.21 13.31 14.01
CA VAL A 243 5.05 13.72 15.14
C VAL A 243 5.45 12.45 15.87
N GLU A 244 6.73 12.09 15.79
CA GLU A 244 7.24 10.76 16.12
C GLU A 244 6.75 10.31 17.51
N ARG A 245 6.06 9.16 17.56
CA ARG A 245 5.45 8.53 18.76
C ARG A 245 4.30 9.28 19.44
N TYR A 246 3.97 10.51 19.02
CA TYR A 246 2.93 11.33 19.65
C TYR A 246 1.63 11.38 18.86
N ALA A 247 1.66 11.79 17.58
CA ALA A 247 0.43 11.90 16.79
C ALA A 247 0.70 11.82 15.29
N THR A 248 -0.31 11.36 14.56
CA THR A 248 -0.35 11.37 13.11
C THR A 248 -1.57 12.15 12.66
N TYR A 249 -1.36 13.17 11.83
CA TYR A 249 -2.40 14.04 11.28
C TYR A 249 -2.54 13.77 9.78
N VAL A 250 -3.77 13.75 9.28
CA VAL A 250 -4.06 13.62 7.85
C VAL A 250 -5.13 14.61 7.42
N VAL A 251 -4.94 15.20 6.25
CA VAL A 251 -5.98 15.87 5.49
C VAL A 251 -6.06 15.28 4.09
N THR A 252 -7.24 14.86 3.62
CA THR A 252 -7.41 14.44 2.22
C THR A 252 -8.61 15.07 1.54
N ARG A 253 -8.40 15.39 0.26
CA ARG A 253 -9.40 15.84 -0.71
C ARG A 253 -9.53 14.88 -1.88
N GLU A 254 -8.82 13.76 -1.85
CA GLU A 254 -8.86 12.80 -2.93
C GLU A 254 -10.31 12.29 -3.11
N PRO A 255 -11.00 12.60 -4.23
CA PRO A 255 -12.43 12.39 -4.32
C PRO A 255 -12.83 10.92 -4.16
N ARG A 256 -12.02 9.96 -4.61
CA ARG A 256 -12.35 8.53 -4.44
C ARG A 256 -12.23 8.07 -3.00
N ILE A 257 -11.23 8.56 -2.26
CA ILE A 257 -11.10 8.28 -0.82
C ILE A 257 -12.27 8.90 -0.07
N VAL A 258 -12.56 10.18 -0.30
CA VAL A 258 -13.67 10.87 0.39
C VAL A 258 -15.02 10.25 0.03
N ALA A 259 -15.25 9.82 -1.21
CA ALA A 259 -16.44 9.07 -1.58
C ALA A 259 -16.52 7.71 -0.83
N GLY A 260 -15.41 6.98 -0.76
CA GLY A 260 -15.31 5.75 0.03
C GLY A 260 -15.67 5.97 1.50
N ILE A 261 -15.13 7.02 2.12
CA ILE A 261 -15.43 7.42 3.50
C ILE A 261 -16.93 7.67 3.70
N ARG A 262 -17.53 8.51 2.85
CA ARG A 262 -18.96 8.88 2.95
C ARG A 262 -19.91 7.71 2.72
N SER A 263 -19.47 6.70 1.97
CA SER A 263 -20.25 5.48 1.69
C SER A 263 -20.07 4.39 2.74
N SER A 264 -19.13 4.55 3.68
CA SER A 264 -18.77 3.51 4.62
C SER A 264 -19.77 3.39 5.77
N PRO A 265 -19.96 2.17 6.32
CA PRO A 265 -20.75 1.96 7.53
C PRO A 265 -20.26 2.82 8.70
N GLY A 266 -21.20 3.41 9.45
CA GLY A 266 -20.90 4.28 10.58
C GLY A 266 -20.57 5.72 10.22
N TYR A 267 -20.56 6.10 8.94
CA TYR A 267 -20.44 7.50 8.54
C TYR A 267 -21.73 8.27 8.83
N GLU A 268 -21.68 9.20 9.78
CA GLU A 268 -22.84 9.96 10.24
C GLU A 268 -22.51 11.40 10.60
N ARG A 269 -23.52 12.21 10.97
CA ARG A 269 -23.31 13.58 11.45
C ARG A 269 -22.62 13.54 12.82
N GLN A 270 -21.54 14.30 12.96
CA GLN A 270 -20.80 14.43 14.21
C GLN A 270 -21.08 15.79 14.86
N PRO A 271 -20.79 15.97 16.17
CA PRO A 271 -20.72 17.29 16.78
C PRO A 271 -19.80 18.24 15.98
N ALA A 272 -20.08 19.54 16.03
CA ALA A 272 -19.23 20.51 15.35
C ALA A 272 -17.81 20.49 15.93
N VAL A 273 -16.81 20.58 15.06
CA VAL A 273 -15.38 20.60 15.41
C VAL A 273 -14.81 21.92 14.93
N ALA A 274 -14.17 22.70 15.80
CA ALA A 274 -13.70 24.05 15.50
C ALA A 274 -14.79 24.96 14.87
N GLY A 275 -16.05 24.80 15.32
CA GLY A 275 -17.19 25.53 14.78
C GLY A 275 -17.70 25.07 13.39
N HIS A 276 -17.03 24.10 12.76
CA HIS A 276 -17.45 23.55 11.47
C HIS A 276 -18.50 22.44 11.63
N GLN A 277 -19.51 22.45 10.76
CA GLN A 277 -20.43 21.32 10.62
C GLN A 277 -19.71 20.16 9.94
N VAL A 278 -19.70 19.00 10.58
CA VAL A 278 -18.94 17.85 10.12
C VAL A 278 -19.74 16.54 10.15
N SER A 279 -19.31 15.60 9.31
CA SER A 279 -19.78 14.22 9.30
C SER A 279 -18.59 13.28 9.25
N GLY A 280 -18.64 12.13 9.90
CA GLY A 280 -17.48 11.29 10.13
C GLY A 280 -17.83 10.01 10.87
N PHE A 281 -16.80 9.32 11.35
CA PHE A 281 -16.94 8.09 12.14
C PHE A 281 -16.92 8.35 13.63
N ASP A 282 -16.16 9.35 14.07
CA ASP A 282 -16.02 9.75 15.47
C ASP A 282 -15.45 11.18 15.56
N ALA A 283 -15.14 11.62 16.78
CA ALA A 283 -14.64 12.96 17.08
C ALA A 283 -13.26 13.28 16.48
N ARG A 284 -12.51 12.30 15.95
CA ARG A 284 -11.17 12.48 15.37
C ARG A 284 -11.08 12.07 13.90
N HIS A 285 -12.18 11.67 13.27
CA HIS A 285 -12.21 11.20 11.88
C HIS A 285 -13.41 11.82 11.16
N VAL A 286 -13.24 13.03 10.64
CA VAL A 286 -14.36 13.87 10.19
C VAL A 286 -14.15 14.42 8.78
N VAL A 287 -15.24 14.73 8.09
CA VAL A 287 -15.29 15.43 6.82
C VAL A 287 -16.00 16.75 7.03
N ALA A 288 -15.35 17.84 6.64
CA ALA A 288 -15.92 19.18 6.56
C ALA A 288 -16.06 19.61 5.09
N ASP A 289 -16.93 20.59 4.83
CA ASP A 289 -16.93 21.30 3.55
C ASP A 289 -15.96 22.47 3.62
N CYS A 290 -14.98 22.50 2.72
CA CYS A 290 -13.98 23.55 2.66
C CYS A 290 -14.02 24.19 1.28
N ALA A 291 -14.66 25.34 1.19
CA ALA A 291 -14.94 26.05 -0.06
C ALA A 291 -15.62 25.18 -1.13
N GLY A 292 -16.61 24.36 -0.74
CA GLY A 292 -17.34 23.46 -1.63
C GLY A 292 -16.62 22.14 -1.92
N THR A 293 -15.45 21.91 -1.31
CA THR A 293 -14.68 20.67 -1.45
C THR A 293 -14.75 19.86 -0.16
N PRO A 294 -15.40 18.68 -0.16
CA PRO A 294 -15.35 17.74 0.96
C PRO A 294 -13.90 17.41 1.31
N THR A 295 -13.50 17.75 2.53
CA THR A 295 -12.14 17.57 3.03
C THR A 295 -12.21 16.73 4.29
N TYR A 296 -11.53 15.57 4.28
CA TYR A 296 -11.42 14.70 5.42
C TYR A 296 -10.23 15.09 6.28
N PHE A 297 -10.41 15.04 7.59
CA PHE A 297 -9.42 15.28 8.63
C PHE A 297 -9.39 14.06 9.55
N SER A 298 -8.19 13.56 9.82
CA SER A 298 -7.99 12.59 10.90
C SER A 298 -6.79 12.89 11.78
N MET A 299 -6.90 12.42 13.03
CA MET A 299 -5.80 12.42 13.97
C MET A 299 -5.75 11.10 14.73
N GLU A 300 -4.62 10.42 14.64
CA GLU A 300 -4.30 9.25 15.44
C GLU A 300 -3.22 9.59 16.47
N VAL A 301 -3.31 8.94 17.63
CA VAL A 301 -2.42 9.22 18.77
C VAL A 301 -1.50 8.05 19.04
N GLY A 302 -0.23 8.36 19.27
CA GLY A 302 0.82 7.39 19.52
C GLY A 302 0.99 7.03 21.00
N HIS A 303 1.85 6.05 21.25
CA HIS A 303 2.10 5.51 22.60
C HIS A 303 2.62 6.55 23.59
N ASP A 304 3.49 7.46 23.16
CA ASP A 304 4.05 8.49 24.03
C ASP A 304 3.01 9.52 24.42
N TYR A 305 2.13 9.89 23.49
CA TYR A 305 1.01 10.76 23.81
C TYR A 305 0.13 10.13 24.89
N LEU A 306 -0.20 8.84 24.75
CA LEU A 306 -1.02 8.14 25.73
C LEU A 306 -0.34 8.11 27.10
N THR A 307 0.97 7.85 27.14
CA THR A 307 1.77 7.85 28.37
C THR A 307 1.83 9.25 29.01
N ALA A 308 2.08 10.29 28.22
CA ALA A 308 2.07 11.68 28.70
C ALA A 308 0.69 12.11 29.19
N ARG A 309 -0.38 11.60 28.55
CA ARG A 309 -1.76 11.88 28.94
C ARG A 309 -2.14 11.25 30.27
N GLU A 310 -1.63 10.05 30.58
CA GLU A 310 -1.77 9.42 31.91
C GLU A 310 -1.12 10.27 33.01
N GLY A 311 0.02 10.91 32.71
CA GLY A 311 0.68 11.88 33.58
C GLY A 311 -0.04 13.23 33.70
N SER A 312 -1.05 13.50 32.85
CA SER A 312 -1.69 14.81 32.66
C SER A 312 -0.76 15.91 32.12
N ASP A 313 0.31 15.49 31.44
CA ASP A 313 1.31 16.39 30.86
C ASP A 313 1.05 16.69 29.38
N ALA A 314 0.04 16.06 28.76
CA ALA A 314 -0.36 16.30 27.38
C ALA A 314 -1.78 16.91 27.28
N PRO A 315 -2.05 17.74 26.25
CA PRO A 315 -3.40 18.24 25.96
C PRO A 315 -4.41 17.11 25.73
N ARG A 316 -5.73 17.43 25.79
CA ARG A 316 -6.76 16.44 25.44
C ARG A 316 -6.75 16.18 23.94
N ALA A 317 -7.11 14.96 23.53
CA ALA A 317 -7.10 14.57 22.13
C ALA A 317 -8.13 15.38 21.33
N GLU A 318 -9.26 15.67 21.95
CA GLU A 318 -10.31 16.50 21.36
C GLU A 318 -9.83 17.94 21.14
N ASP A 319 -9.11 18.52 22.11
CA ASP A 319 -8.56 19.87 22.00
C ASP A 319 -7.50 19.94 20.89
N LEU A 320 -6.61 18.94 20.81
CA LEU A 320 -5.61 18.83 19.74
C LEU A 320 -6.27 18.68 18.36
N PHE A 321 -7.34 17.89 18.28
CA PHE A 321 -8.04 17.69 17.02
C PHE A 321 -8.80 18.93 16.59
N GLU A 322 -9.46 19.63 17.52
CA GLU A 322 -10.11 20.91 17.25
C GLU A 322 -9.09 21.95 16.75
N ASN A 323 -7.95 22.11 17.43
CA ASN A 323 -6.86 22.98 16.99
C ASN A 323 -6.34 22.57 15.59
N PHE A 324 -6.15 21.28 15.33
CA PHE A 324 -5.73 20.77 14.03
C PHE A 324 -6.74 21.11 12.92
N VAL A 325 -8.03 20.87 13.14
CA VAL A 325 -9.07 21.17 12.15
C VAL A 325 -9.17 22.67 11.89
N ASP A 326 -9.00 23.53 12.90
CA ASP A 326 -8.99 24.98 12.72
C ASP A 326 -7.79 25.44 11.87
N VAL A 327 -6.57 25.08 12.28
CA VAL A 327 -5.32 25.51 11.65
C VAL A 327 -5.18 24.93 10.24
N ALA A 328 -5.35 23.62 10.08
CA ALA A 328 -5.27 22.98 8.78
C ALA A 328 -6.48 23.39 7.91
N GLY A 329 -7.66 23.48 8.50
CA GLY A 329 -8.87 23.89 7.79
C GLY A 329 -8.73 25.27 7.14
N ALA A 330 -8.13 26.23 7.84
CA ALA A 330 -7.84 27.55 7.30
C ALA A 330 -6.95 27.49 6.03
N ARG A 331 -5.88 26.67 6.04
CA ARG A 331 -5.02 26.42 4.86
C ARG A 331 -5.81 25.85 3.67
N PHE A 332 -6.84 25.07 3.96
CA PHE A 332 -7.71 24.42 2.99
C PHE A 332 -8.96 25.27 2.66
N GLY A 333 -9.15 26.45 3.26
CA GLY A 333 -10.30 27.31 2.98
C GLY A 333 -11.62 26.80 3.60
N CYS A 334 -11.54 26.03 4.68
CA CYS A 334 -12.68 25.79 5.55
C CYS A 334 -12.98 27.08 6.30
N THR A 335 -14.15 27.66 6.09
CA THR A 335 -14.61 28.82 6.85
C THR A 335 -15.65 28.37 7.85
N ALA A 336 -15.50 28.77 9.12
CA ALA A 336 -16.57 28.62 10.09
C ALA A 336 -17.82 29.40 9.57
N PRO A 337 -19.04 28.86 9.72
CA PRO A 337 -20.27 29.52 9.26
C PRO A 337 -20.49 30.92 9.82
#